data_AF-A0A953NV41-F1
#
_entry.id   AF-A0A953NV41-F1
#
_cell.length_a   1.000
_cell.length_b   1.000
_cell.length_c   1.000
_cell.angle_alpha   90.00
_cell.angle_beta   90.00
_cell.angle_gamma   90.00
#
_symmetry.space_group_name_H-M   'P 1'
#
loop_
_entity.id
_entity.type
_entity.pdbx_description
1 polymer ?
#
loop_
_entity_poly.entity_id
_entity_poly.type
_entity_poly.pdbx_seq_one_letter_code
_entity_poly.pdbx_strand_id
1 'polypeptide(L)'
;MATNTRTPAGREAGQPDAALSPDELLRYSRHVVMPEVGVEGQLKLKQAKVLCVGAGGLGAPLSLYLAAAGVGRIGIVDFDAVDASNLQRQVLFSTNDIGRPKT
;
A
#
# COMPACT_ATOMS: atom_id res chain seq x y z
N MET A 1 33.35 26.73 23.56
CA MET A 1 32.96 25.36 23.14
C MET A 1 31.53 25.43 22.61
N ALA A 2 31.35 25.48 21.30
CA ALA A 2 30.03 25.51 20.67
C ALA A 2 29.59 24.07 20.41
N THR A 3 28.54 23.61 21.10
CA THR A 3 27.97 22.28 20.93
C THR A 3 27.16 22.23 19.63
N ASN A 4 27.69 21.53 18.63
CA ASN A 4 27.05 21.30 17.35
C ASN A 4 25.96 20.22 17.51
N THR A 5 24.72 20.64 17.78
CA THR A 5 23.54 19.76 17.70
C THR A 5 23.17 19.57 16.24
N ARG A 6 23.74 18.54 15.60
CA ARG A 6 23.23 18.03 14.31
C ARG A 6 21.85 17.43 14.55
N THR A 7 20.81 18.19 14.24
CA THR A 7 19.47 17.66 13.98
C THR A 7 19.59 16.63 12.85
N PRO A 8 19.11 15.38 13.02
CA PRO A 8 19.05 14.46 11.90
C PRO A 8 18.02 15.02 10.91
N ALA A 9 18.42 15.17 9.65
CA ALA A 9 17.52 15.60 8.59
C ALA A 9 16.32 14.65 8.52
N GLY A 10 15.16 15.13 8.97
CA GLY A 10 13.90 14.46 8.71
C GLY A 10 13.71 14.37 7.20
N ARG A 11 13.37 13.17 6.69
CA ARG A 11 12.88 13.01 5.32
C ARG A 11 11.79 14.05 5.09
N GLU A 12 12.01 14.97 4.14
CA GLU A 12 10.98 15.89 3.71
C GLU A 12 9.75 15.10 3.31
N ALA A 13 8.61 15.44 3.92
CA ALA A 13 7.35 14.76 3.69
C ALA A 13 6.88 15.02 2.25
N GLY A 14 7.23 14.10 1.34
CA GLY A 14 6.46 13.76 0.15
C GLY A 14 6.37 14.85 -0.92
N GLN A 15 7.48 15.13 -1.62
CA GLN A 15 7.33 15.51 -3.02
C GLN A 15 6.79 14.28 -3.78
N PRO A 16 5.64 14.39 -4.46
CA PRO A 16 5.14 13.30 -5.29
C PRO A 16 6.18 13.00 -6.36
N ASP A 17 6.55 11.73 -6.53
CA ASP A 17 7.32 11.29 -7.68
C ASP A 17 6.58 11.78 -8.93
N ALA A 18 7.22 12.68 -9.68
CA ALA A 18 6.62 13.34 -10.83
C ALA A 18 6.44 12.38 -12.02
N ALA A 19 7.07 11.21 -11.98
CA ALA A 19 7.06 10.23 -13.06
C ALA A 19 7.06 8.77 -12.55
N LEU A 20 6.61 7.87 -13.43
CA LEU A 20 6.77 6.43 -13.24
C LEU A 20 8.18 6.04 -13.65
N SER A 21 8.84 5.24 -12.83
CA SER A 21 10.11 4.60 -13.18
C SER A 21 9.92 3.59 -14.32
N PRO A 22 11.00 3.19 -15.02
CA PRO A 22 10.93 2.15 -16.04
C PRO A 22 10.31 0.84 -15.53
N ASP A 23 10.64 0.43 -14.29
CA ASP A 23 10.08 -0.77 -13.67
C ASP A 23 8.59 -0.64 -13.38
N GLU A 24 8.13 0.53 -12.95
CA GLU A 24 6.71 0.82 -12.75
C GLU A 24 5.95 0.85 -14.09
N LEU A 25 6.53 1.43 -15.14
CA LEU A 25 5.95 1.40 -16.49
C LEU A 25 5.82 -0.05 -17.00
N LEU A 26 6.82 -0.89 -16.76
CA LEU A 26 6.77 -2.30 -17.13
C LEU A 26 5.69 -3.05 -16.33
N ARG A 27 5.69 -2.88 -15.00
CA ARG A 27 4.74 -3.53 -14.07
C ARG A 27 3.30 -3.14 -14.36
N TYR A 28 3.03 -1.86 -14.63
CA TYR A 28 1.69 -1.31 -14.84
C TYR A 28 1.34 -1.12 -16.32
N SER A 29 2.10 -1.72 -17.23
CA SER A 29 1.89 -1.60 -18.69
C SER A 29 0.44 -1.88 -19.13
N ARG A 30 -0.21 -2.87 -18.51
CA ARG A 30 -1.62 -3.21 -18.77
C ARG A 30 -2.63 -2.21 -18.22
N HIS A 31 -2.26 -1.39 -17.24
CA HIS A 31 -3.10 -0.29 -16.77
C HIS A 31 -2.89 0.94 -17.66
N VAL A 32 -1.62 1.26 -17.96
CA VAL A 32 -1.25 2.44 -18.74
C VAL A 32 -1.82 2.40 -20.16
N VAL A 33 -1.97 1.23 -20.77
CA VAL A 33 -2.57 1.09 -22.12
C VAL A 33 -4.08 1.34 -22.14
N MET A 34 -4.77 1.27 -20.99
CA MET A 34 -6.21 1.53 -20.93
C MET A 34 -6.47 3.04 -21.09
N PRO A 35 -7.28 3.48 -22.07
CA PRO A 35 -7.55 4.89 -22.30
C PRO A 35 -8.11 5.63 -21.07
N GLU A 36 -8.85 4.94 -20.22
CA GLU A 36 -9.49 5.49 -19.02
C GLU A 36 -8.49 5.71 -17.86
N VAL A 37 -7.32 5.07 -17.91
CA VAL A 37 -6.28 5.18 -16.89
C VAL A 37 -5.09 5.97 -17.42
N GLY A 38 -4.43 5.47 -18.47
CA GLY A 38 -3.23 6.11 -19.02
C GLY A 38 -2.07 6.24 -18.02
N VAL A 39 -1.03 6.96 -18.42
CA VAL A 39 0.10 7.29 -17.52
C VAL A 39 -0.37 8.20 -16.38
N GLU A 40 -1.26 9.15 -16.67
CA GLU A 40 -1.76 10.11 -15.69
C GLU A 40 -2.56 9.43 -14.57
N GLY A 41 -3.45 8.50 -14.90
CA GLY A 41 -4.23 7.75 -13.91
C GLY A 41 -3.33 6.86 -13.05
N GLN A 42 -2.32 6.23 -13.63
CA GLN A 42 -1.38 5.42 -12.87
C GLN A 42 -0.51 6.29 -11.92
N LEU A 43 -0.13 7.51 -12.34
CA LEU A 43 0.52 8.49 -11.45
C LEU A 43 -0.39 8.93 -10.32
N LYS A 44 -1.69 9.16 -10.59
CA LYS A 44 -2.68 9.46 -9.54
C LYS A 44 -2.76 8.34 -8.51
N LEU A 45 -2.77 7.07 -8.93
CA LEU A 45 -2.72 5.93 -8.02
C LEU A 45 -1.41 5.91 -7.20
N LYS A 46 -0.26 6.09 -7.85
CA LYS A 46 1.05 6.17 -7.18
C LYS A 46 1.11 7.27 -6.12
N GLN A 47 0.43 8.39 -6.34
CA GLN A 47 0.40 9.51 -5.39
C GLN A 47 -0.70 9.37 -4.32
N ALA A 48 -1.66 8.47 -4.52
CA ALA A 48 -2.78 8.27 -3.62
C ALA A 48 -2.36 7.67 -2.28
N LYS A 49 -3.10 8.06 -1.24
CA LYS A 49 -2.98 7.52 0.12
C LYS A 49 -4.35 7.02 0.54
N VAL A 50 -4.46 5.74 0.86
CA VAL A 50 -5.71 5.08 1.24
C VAL A 50 -5.56 4.51 2.64
N LEU A 51 -6.57 4.70 3.49
CA LEU A 51 -6.67 4.06 4.80
C LEU A 51 -7.76 3.00 4.75
N CYS A 52 -7.37 1.74 4.93
CA CYS A 52 -8.28 0.61 5.06
C CYS A 52 -8.55 0.35 6.55
N VAL A 53 -9.82 0.48 6.95
CA VAL A 53 -10.26 0.16 8.31
C VAL A 53 -10.85 -1.25 8.29
N GLY A 54 -10.13 -2.17 8.90
CA GLY A 54 -10.35 -3.61 8.87
C GLY A 54 -9.55 -4.30 7.77
N ALA A 55 -8.91 -5.40 8.14
CA ALA A 55 -8.23 -6.37 7.28
C ALA A 55 -8.96 -7.73 7.29
N GLY A 56 -10.27 -7.72 7.59
CA GLY A 56 -11.14 -8.88 7.57
C GLY A 56 -11.54 -9.32 6.15
N GLY A 57 -12.71 -9.96 6.02
CA GLY A 57 -13.12 -10.59 4.74
C GLY A 57 -13.26 -9.64 3.54
N LEU A 58 -13.48 -8.34 3.78
CA LEU A 58 -13.52 -7.31 2.73
C LEU A 58 -12.19 -6.57 2.61
N GLY A 59 -11.58 -6.25 3.75
CA GLY A 59 -10.33 -5.50 3.81
C GLY A 59 -9.15 -6.24 3.20
N ALA A 60 -9.09 -7.55 3.39
CA ALA A 60 -8.03 -8.39 2.83
C ALA A 60 -7.98 -8.34 1.29
N PRO A 61 -9.05 -8.73 0.55
CA PRO A 61 -9.04 -8.65 -0.90
C PRO A 61 -8.94 -7.20 -1.41
N LEU A 62 -9.55 -6.22 -0.74
CA LEU A 62 -9.44 -4.82 -1.15
C LEU A 62 -7.98 -4.33 -1.10
N SER A 63 -7.29 -4.58 0.02
CA SER A 63 -5.91 -4.12 0.22
C SER A 63 -4.96 -4.80 -0.77
N LEU A 64 -5.20 -6.08 -1.10
CA LEU A 64 -4.49 -6.79 -2.15
C LEU A 64 -4.59 -6.07 -3.49
N TYR A 65 -5.81 -5.70 -3.91
CA TYR A 65 -6.00 -5.04 -5.19
C TYR A 65 -5.54 -3.59 -5.21
N LEU A 66 -5.66 -2.84 -4.11
CA LEU A 66 -5.09 -1.50 -4.01
C LEU A 66 -3.56 -1.53 -4.16
N ALA A 67 -2.90 -2.50 -3.51
CA ALA A 67 -1.46 -2.67 -3.63
C ALA A 67 -1.05 -3.09 -5.05
N ALA A 68 -1.77 -4.05 -5.64
CA ALA A 68 -1.53 -4.50 -7.01
C ALA A 68 -1.78 -3.39 -8.05
N ALA A 69 -2.78 -2.53 -7.82
CA ALA A 69 -3.07 -1.37 -8.66
C ALA A 69 -1.97 -0.29 -8.59
N GLY A 70 -1.11 -0.33 -7.57
CA GLY A 70 -0.02 0.64 -7.40
C GLY A 70 -0.41 1.87 -6.59
N VAL A 71 -1.35 1.75 -5.64
CA VAL A 71 -1.59 2.81 -4.66
C VAL A 71 -0.33 3.04 -3.84
N GLY A 72 0.19 4.28 -3.82
CA GLY A 72 1.51 4.55 -3.25
C GLY A 72 1.61 4.41 -1.74
N ARG A 73 0.52 4.65 -1.01
CA ARG A 73 0.46 4.39 0.43
C ARG A 73 -0.88 3.80 0.84
N ILE A 74 -0.82 2.62 1.46
CA ILE A 74 -1.96 1.96 2.06
C ILE A 74 -1.68 1.85 3.55
N GLY A 75 -2.49 2.51 4.37
CA GLY A 75 -2.55 2.29 5.81
C GLY A 75 -3.62 1.26 6.12
N ILE A 76 -3.34 0.35 7.06
CA ILE A 76 -4.31 -0.65 7.54
C ILE A 76 -4.49 -0.47 9.04
N VAL A 77 -5.74 -0.44 9.49
CA VAL A 77 -6.10 -0.42 10.91
C VAL A 77 -7.00 -1.61 11.19
N ASP A 78 -6.53 -2.54 12.01
CA ASP A 78 -7.31 -3.66 12.52
C ASP A 78 -6.83 -3.96 13.95
N PHE A 79 -7.75 -4.34 14.83
CA PHE A 79 -7.47 -4.61 16.24
C PHE A 79 -7.52 -6.10 16.56
N ASP A 80 -7.87 -6.93 15.58
CA ASP A 80 -8.06 -8.36 15.75
C ASP A 80 -6.81 -9.15 15.33
N ALA A 81 -6.71 -10.39 15.82
CA ALA A 81 -5.67 -11.33 15.44
C ALA A 81 -6.18 -12.28 14.35
N VAL A 82 -5.28 -12.90 13.60
CA VAL A 82 -5.65 -13.92 12.62
C VAL A 82 -6.18 -15.17 13.32
N ASP A 83 -7.34 -15.66 12.88
CA ASP A 83 -7.99 -16.86 13.41
C ASP A 83 -8.26 -17.88 12.30
N ALA A 84 -8.15 -19.18 12.62
CA ALA A 84 -8.35 -20.26 11.65
C ALA A 84 -9.74 -20.23 10.99
N SER A 85 -10.79 -19.88 11.75
CA SER A 85 -12.18 -19.78 11.27
C SER A 85 -12.42 -18.60 10.32
N ASN A 86 -11.40 -17.80 10.07
CA ASN A 86 -11.45 -16.61 9.23
C ASN A 86 -10.71 -16.79 7.89
N LEU A 87 -9.86 -17.81 7.76
CA LEU A 87 -8.99 -18.03 6.60
C LEU A 87 -9.75 -18.33 5.29
N GLN A 88 -10.96 -18.88 5.37
CA GLN A 88 -11.82 -19.12 4.19
C GLN A 88 -12.22 -17.86 3.43
N ARG A 89 -12.06 -16.67 4.05
CA ARG A 89 -12.41 -15.38 3.44
C ARG A 89 -11.33 -14.30 3.57
N GLN A 90 -10.32 -14.50 4.41
CA GLN A 90 -9.25 -13.52 4.64
C GLN A 90 -7.97 -13.95 3.90
N VAL A 91 -8.01 -13.87 2.58
CA VAL A 91 -7.01 -14.44 1.65
C VAL A 91 -5.61 -13.82 1.73
N LEU A 92 -5.41 -12.75 2.49
CA LEU A 92 -4.09 -12.17 2.75
C LEU A 92 -3.29 -12.97 3.80
N PHE A 93 -3.96 -13.75 4.64
CA PHE A 93 -3.33 -14.49 5.72
C PHE A 93 -3.27 -15.98 5.43
N SER A 94 -2.32 -16.65 6.07
CA SER A 94 -2.13 -18.09 5.99
C SER A 94 -2.27 -18.74 7.36
N THR A 95 -2.28 -20.08 7.40
CA THR A 95 -2.25 -20.85 8.66
C THR A 95 -1.04 -20.48 9.54
N ASN A 96 0.08 -20.07 8.94
CA ASN A 96 1.27 -19.65 9.69
C ASN A 96 1.10 -18.29 10.39
N ASP A 97 0.06 -17.54 10.05
CA ASP A 97 -0.20 -16.23 10.63
C ASP A 97 -1.15 -16.28 11.82
N ILE A 98 -1.74 -17.44 12.15
CA ILE A 98 -2.70 -17.58 13.24
C ILE A 98 -2.11 -17.05 14.56
N GLY A 99 -2.88 -16.20 15.25
CA GLY A 99 -2.48 -15.53 16.49
C GLY A 99 -1.66 -14.25 16.29
N ARG A 100 -1.19 -13.94 15.08
CA ARG A 100 -0.52 -12.66 14.78
C ARG A 100 -1.56 -11.55 14.60
N PRO A 101 -1.21 -10.29 14.92
CA PRO A 101 -2.03 -9.14 14.56
C PRO A 101 -2.32 -9.09 13.06
N LYS A 102 -3.48 -8.58 12.67
CA LYS A 102 -3.87 -8.38 11.26
C LYS A 102 -3.19 -7.17 10.59
N THR A 103 -2.33 -6.44 11.30
CA THR A 103 -1.61 -5.23 10.84
C THR A 103 -0.13 -5.46 10.57
#